data_AF-A0A3M1NKV4-F1
#
_entry.id   AF-A0A3M1NKV4-F1
#
_cell.length_a   1.000
_cell.length_b   1.000
_cell.length_c   1.000
_cell.angle_alpha   90.00
_cell.angle_beta   90.00
_cell.angle_gamma   90.00
#
_symmetry.space_group_name_H-M   'P 1'
#
loop_
_entity.id
_entity.type
_entity.pdbx_description
1 polymer ?
#
loop_
_entity_poly.entity_id
_entity_poly.type
_entity_poly.pdbx_seq_one_letter_code
_entity_poly.pdbx_strand_id
1 'polypeptide(L)'
;MNLVFALNSFVYFIIGILGVICLYNTSKTGKCKIGKLMGVLGILFLLISLMYFIWFLGFLEPVRNDIALISAMLNFFLATLFFFVFYKLSDRHGYKVFYIVFLLACAGIFLASGSWVLINMISSIFLLLIFIRLNLKSVGEIKKAALLGIFYSLLSIILTYFSISNEKYTSFGFFPYLIMMFAFYFFMLHTRKCQKIDVNYKKEGFFPLEVVKFSLFIITFVVFIMFGTIAMHEMGHAVFASLNGCKYEVTLYKQHHSPKTSVTCSEDTAQKPLLAGGFLLTTLIAFIFLFAGESFTKNLSMIIFSFGLIFANADLASLGFSRSVIYFLDACALIIIGKGIHGLIISYVKDYKKEYNITNVCKA
;
A
#
# COMPACT_ATOMS: atom_id res chain seq x y z
N MET A 1 -18.91 -19.63 -16.65
CA MET A 1 -18.58 -19.03 -15.35
C MET A 1 -18.30 -20.10 -14.28
N ASN A 2 -19.17 -21.11 -14.13
CA ASN A 2 -19.02 -22.19 -13.13
C ASN A 2 -17.66 -22.89 -13.16
N LEU A 3 -17.14 -23.23 -14.35
CA LEU A 3 -15.80 -23.85 -14.48
C LEU A 3 -14.68 -22.98 -13.88
N VAL A 4 -14.74 -21.66 -14.05
CA VAL A 4 -13.73 -20.73 -13.52
C VAL A 4 -13.78 -20.72 -11.99
N PHE A 5 -14.97 -20.79 -11.39
CA PHE A 5 -15.10 -20.88 -9.93
C PHE A 5 -14.58 -22.21 -9.38
N ALA A 6 -14.87 -23.33 -10.05
CA ALA A 6 -14.32 -24.63 -9.69
C ALA A 6 -12.78 -24.63 -9.75
N LEU A 7 -12.19 -24.08 -10.82
CA LEU A 7 -10.73 -24.01 -10.98
C LEU A 7 -10.08 -23.12 -9.91
N ASN A 8 -10.65 -21.94 -9.63
CA ASN A 8 -10.15 -21.08 -8.55
C ASN A 8 -10.27 -21.77 -7.19
N SER A 9 -11.42 -22.35 -6.88
CA SER A 9 -11.64 -23.09 -5.64
C SER A 9 -10.60 -24.19 -5.44
N PHE A 10 -10.34 -24.99 -6.49
CA PHE A 10 -9.36 -26.07 -6.45
C PHE A 10 -7.93 -25.58 -6.24
N VAL A 11 -7.50 -24.54 -6.98
CA VAL A 11 -6.16 -23.97 -6.83
C VAL A 11 -5.97 -23.40 -5.42
N TYR A 12 -6.95 -22.63 -4.92
CA TYR A 12 -6.91 -22.10 -3.56
C TYR A 12 -6.93 -23.19 -2.50
N PHE A 13 -7.68 -24.27 -2.71
CA PHE A 13 -7.70 -25.42 -1.81
C PHE A 13 -6.30 -26.02 -1.67
N ILE A 14 -5.60 -26.26 -2.79
CA ILE A 14 -4.24 -26.82 -2.76
C ILE A 14 -3.28 -25.88 -2.03
N ILE A 15 -3.30 -24.59 -2.34
CA ILE A 15 -2.46 -23.60 -1.63
C ILE A 15 -2.77 -23.64 -0.13
N GLY A 16 -4.05 -23.72 0.22
CA GLY A 16 -4.54 -23.84 1.58
C GLY A 16 -3.96 -25.03 2.33
N ILE A 17 -4.06 -26.23 1.74
CA ILE A 17 -3.51 -27.47 2.28
C ILE A 17 -1.99 -27.38 2.43
N LEU A 18 -1.28 -26.86 1.42
CA LEU A 18 0.18 -26.66 1.51
C LEU A 18 0.56 -25.73 2.67
N GLY A 19 -0.20 -24.65 2.88
CA GLY A 19 -0.01 -23.74 4.01
C GLY A 19 -0.26 -24.42 5.36
N VAL A 20 -1.34 -25.20 5.50
CA VAL A 20 -1.63 -25.96 6.73
C VAL A 20 -0.53 -26.99 7.03
N ILE A 21 -0.01 -27.67 6.01
CA ILE A 21 1.14 -28.59 6.17
C ILE A 21 2.38 -27.84 6.66
N CYS A 22 2.64 -26.62 6.16
CA CYS A 22 3.72 -25.77 6.69
C CYS A 22 3.50 -25.43 8.17
N LEU A 23 2.28 -25.08 8.55
CA LEU A 23 1.93 -24.78 9.94
C LEU A 23 2.18 -25.99 10.84
N TYR A 24 1.71 -27.17 10.43
CA TYR A 24 1.89 -28.41 11.18
C TYR A 24 3.38 -28.75 11.38
N ASN A 25 4.18 -28.73 10.30
CA ASN A 25 5.61 -29.03 10.36
C ASN A 25 6.39 -28.05 11.25
N THR A 26 5.95 -26.80 11.32
CA THR A 26 6.59 -25.76 12.14
C THR A 26 6.11 -25.76 13.59
N SER A 27 4.87 -26.15 13.86
CA SER A 27 4.36 -26.35 15.21
C SER A 27 5.13 -27.46 15.93
N LYS A 28 5.37 -28.60 15.26
CA LYS A 28 6.11 -29.74 15.83
C LYS A 28 7.56 -29.40 16.23
N THR A 29 8.19 -28.46 15.54
CA THR A 29 9.62 -28.15 15.73
C THR A 29 9.89 -26.83 16.43
N GLY A 30 8.91 -25.92 16.52
CA GLY A 30 9.01 -24.62 17.18
C GLY A 30 9.96 -23.60 16.54
N LYS A 31 10.84 -24.02 15.62
CA LYS A 31 11.98 -23.20 15.14
C LYS A 31 11.68 -22.31 13.93
N CYS A 32 10.79 -22.70 13.01
CA CYS A 32 10.62 -21.97 11.74
C CYS A 32 9.41 -21.01 11.76
N LYS A 33 9.67 -19.72 11.99
CA LYS A 33 8.63 -18.66 11.98
C LYS A 33 7.96 -18.46 10.62
N ILE A 34 8.67 -18.71 9.53
CA ILE A 34 8.15 -18.57 8.16
C ILE A 34 6.99 -19.53 7.91
N GLY A 35 7.09 -20.79 8.38
CA GLY A 35 6.00 -21.74 8.19
C GLY A 35 4.74 -21.41 8.98
N LYS A 36 4.84 -20.70 10.13
CA LYS A 36 3.67 -20.15 10.82
C LYS A 36 2.95 -19.09 9.97
N LEU A 37 3.70 -18.18 9.35
CA LEU A 37 3.14 -17.16 8.45
C LEU A 37 2.51 -17.78 7.19
N MET A 38 3.17 -18.78 6.59
CA MET A 38 2.59 -19.56 5.48
C MET A 38 1.33 -20.32 5.91
N GLY A 39 1.27 -20.77 7.16
CA GLY A 39 0.08 -21.35 7.77
C GLY A 39 -1.11 -20.41 7.80
N VAL A 40 -0.91 -19.18 8.26
CA VAL A 40 -1.95 -18.14 8.26
C VAL A 40 -2.46 -17.87 6.85
N LEU A 41 -1.55 -17.78 5.86
CA LEU A 41 -1.94 -17.66 4.45
C LEU A 41 -2.75 -18.89 3.99
N GLY A 42 -2.33 -20.10 4.36
CA GLY A 42 -3.06 -21.32 4.02
C GLY A 42 -4.51 -21.30 4.50
N ILE A 43 -4.75 -20.88 5.75
CA ILE A 43 -6.10 -20.75 6.30
C ILE A 43 -6.93 -19.74 5.49
N LEU A 44 -6.36 -18.59 5.15
CA LEU A 44 -7.02 -17.59 4.31
C LEU A 44 -7.41 -18.17 2.94
N PHE A 45 -6.51 -18.91 2.30
CA PHE A 45 -6.80 -19.58 1.02
C PHE A 45 -7.88 -20.66 1.14
N LEU A 46 -7.96 -21.40 2.26
CA LEU A 46 -9.05 -22.36 2.49
C LEU A 46 -10.41 -21.65 2.61
N LEU A 47 -10.48 -20.52 3.33
CA LEU A 47 -11.70 -19.74 3.45
C LEU A 47 -12.17 -19.22 2.07
N ILE A 48 -11.24 -18.71 1.27
CA ILE A 48 -11.54 -18.23 -0.08
C ILE A 48 -11.93 -19.40 -1.00
N SER A 49 -11.24 -20.55 -0.89
CA SER A 49 -11.59 -21.76 -1.64
C SER A 49 -13.04 -22.20 -1.38
N LEU A 50 -13.46 -22.20 -0.10
CA LEU A 50 -14.83 -22.53 0.30
C LEU A 50 -15.85 -21.56 -0.33
N MET A 51 -15.57 -20.26 -0.31
CA MET A 51 -16.44 -19.27 -0.91
C MET A 51 -16.58 -19.46 -2.43
N TYR A 52 -15.47 -19.70 -3.15
CA TYR A 52 -15.51 -20.01 -4.58
C TYR A 52 -16.23 -21.34 -4.87
N PHE A 53 -16.18 -22.30 -3.95
CA PHE A 53 -16.93 -23.56 -4.07
C PHE A 53 -18.44 -23.32 -3.91
N ILE A 54 -18.85 -22.47 -2.97
CA ILE A 54 -20.26 -22.08 -2.79
C ILE A 54 -20.80 -21.39 -4.05
N TRP A 55 -20.01 -20.50 -4.66
CA TRP A 55 -20.37 -19.87 -5.96
C TRP A 55 -20.41 -20.88 -7.11
N PHE A 56 -19.51 -21.86 -7.12
CA PHE A 56 -19.54 -22.94 -8.12
C PHE A 56 -20.83 -23.76 -8.05
N LEU A 57 -21.31 -24.06 -6.83
CA LEU A 57 -22.56 -24.79 -6.61
C LEU A 57 -23.83 -23.96 -6.89
N GLY A 58 -23.69 -22.65 -7.10
CA GLY A 58 -24.83 -21.76 -7.36
C GLY A 58 -25.67 -21.46 -6.12
N PHE A 59 -25.14 -21.69 -4.91
CA PHE A 59 -25.84 -21.32 -3.67
C PHE A 59 -25.89 -19.81 -3.45
N LEU A 60 -24.92 -19.08 -4.00
CA LEU A 60 -24.85 -17.62 -3.99
C LEU A 60 -24.42 -17.13 -5.38
N GLU A 61 -25.07 -16.07 -5.87
CA GLU A 61 -24.66 -15.39 -7.11
C GLU A 61 -23.59 -14.33 -6.78
N PRO A 62 -22.39 -14.38 -7.38
CA PRO A 62 -21.35 -13.40 -7.13
C PRO A 62 -21.63 -12.08 -7.85
N VAL A 63 -21.55 -10.96 -7.12
CA VAL A 63 -21.53 -9.63 -7.75
C VAL A 63 -20.12 -9.34 -8.25
N ARG A 64 -19.98 -8.66 -9.40
CA ARG A 64 -18.68 -8.30 -9.98
C ARG A 64 -17.75 -7.58 -8.98
N ASN A 65 -18.33 -6.72 -8.16
CA ASN A 65 -17.60 -5.99 -7.12
C ASN A 65 -17.06 -6.93 -6.03
N ASP A 66 -17.74 -8.03 -5.71
CA ASP A 66 -17.28 -9.00 -4.72
C ASP A 66 -16.01 -9.70 -5.21
N ILE A 67 -15.96 -10.09 -6.49
CA ILE A 67 -14.78 -10.73 -7.09
C ILE A 67 -13.57 -9.78 -7.04
N ALA A 68 -13.77 -8.51 -7.40
CA ALA A 68 -12.71 -7.50 -7.35
C ALA A 68 -12.25 -7.24 -5.91
N LEU A 69 -13.19 -7.10 -4.97
CA LEU A 69 -12.93 -6.94 -3.54
C LEU A 69 -12.10 -8.11 -2.98
N ILE A 70 -12.55 -9.34 -3.21
CA ILE A 70 -11.89 -10.55 -2.69
C ILE A 70 -10.48 -10.69 -3.27
N SER A 71 -10.31 -10.45 -4.57
CA SER A 71 -8.99 -10.45 -5.19
C SER A 71 -8.08 -9.39 -4.57
N ALA A 72 -8.60 -8.16 -4.38
CA ALA A 72 -7.84 -7.06 -3.80
C ALA A 72 -7.44 -7.35 -2.35
N MET A 73 -8.36 -7.86 -1.53
CA MET A 73 -8.10 -8.23 -0.14
C MET A 73 -7.08 -9.36 -0.05
N LEU A 74 -7.23 -10.42 -0.86
CA LEU A 74 -6.28 -11.52 -0.90
C LEU A 74 -4.87 -11.02 -1.26
N ASN A 75 -4.74 -10.21 -2.31
CA ASN A 75 -3.45 -9.66 -2.71
C ASN A 75 -2.86 -8.71 -1.67
N PHE A 76 -3.68 -7.92 -1.00
CA PHE A 76 -3.24 -7.06 0.11
C PHE A 76 -2.70 -7.88 1.30
N PHE A 77 -3.40 -8.97 1.68
CA PHE A 77 -2.94 -9.86 2.75
C PHE A 77 -1.68 -10.63 2.34
N LEU A 78 -1.59 -11.10 1.09
CA LEU A 78 -0.39 -11.72 0.54
C LEU A 78 0.80 -10.75 0.59
N ALA A 79 0.63 -9.53 0.08
CA ALA A 79 1.61 -8.44 0.13
C ALA A 79 2.11 -8.20 1.55
N THR A 80 1.19 -8.08 2.51
CA THR A 80 1.51 -7.87 3.91
C THR A 80 2.30 -9.04 4.52
N LEU A 81 1.82 -10.27 4.33
CA LEU A 81 2.44 -11.44 4.96
C LEU A 81 3.78 -11.81 4.31
N PHE A 82 3.92 -11.69 2.99
CA PHE A 82 5.21 -11.84 2.31
C PHE A 82 6.19 -10.72 2.66
N PHE A 83 5.72 -9.50 2.89
CA PHE A 83 6.55 -8.45 3.45
C PHE A 83 7.11 -8.85 4.81
N PHE A 84 6.28 -9.42 5.70
CA PHE A 84 6.77 -9.92 7.00
C PHE A 84 7.79 -11.06 6.86
N VAL A 85 7.59 -11.98 5.91
CA VAL A 85 8.56 -13.04 5.61
C VAL A 85 9.89 -12.43 5.15
N PHE A 86 9.83 -11.50 4.19
CA PHE A 86 11.02 -10.81 3.69
C PHE A 86 11.72 -9.99 4.79
N TYR A 87 10.96 -9.25 5.59
CA TYR A 87 11.47 -8.46 6.71
C TYR A 87 12.23 -9.35 7.70
N LYS A 88 11.68 -10.53 8.02
CA LYS A 88 12.33 -11.50 8.92
C LYS A 88 13.58 -12.13 8.33
N LEU A 89 13.67 -12.25 7.01
CA LEU A 89 14.85 -12.80 6.32
C LEU A 89 15.94 -11.75 6.10
N SER A 90 15.61 -10.46 6.03
CA SER A 90 16.53 -9.45 5.51
C SER A 90 17.22 -8.57 6.58
N ASP A 91 16.94 -8.77 7.87
CA ASP A 91 17.60 -8.19 9.06
C ASP A 91 17.84 -6.66 9.08
N ARG A 92 17.24 -5.89 8.15
CA ARG A 92 17.43 -4.43 8.07
C ARG A 92 16.14 -3.69 8.40
N HIS A 93 16.25 -2.70 9.28
CA HIS A 93 15.13 -1.86 9.71
C HIS A 93 14.51 -0.97 8.62
N GLY A 94 15.26 -0.63 7.56
CA GLY A 94 14.79 0.25 6.48
C GLY A 94 13.56 -0.27 5.71
N TYR A 95 13.24 -1.56 5.83
CA TYR A 95 12.07 -2.13 5.17
C TYR A 95 10.75 -1.76 5.83
N LYS A 96 10.74 -1.36 7.12
CA LYS A 96 9.52 -0.88 7.80
C LYS A 96 8.86 0.27 7.05
N VAL A 97 9.69 1.17 6.50
CA VAL A 97 9.23 2.29 5.69
C VAL A 97 8.52 1.82 4.43
N PHE A 98 9.12 0.85 3.73
CA PHE A 98 8.58 0.34 2.48
C PHE A 98 7.16 -0.23 2.68
N TYR A 99 6.92 -0.88 3.82
CA TYR A 99 5.59 -1.36 4.20
C TYR A 99 4.62 -0.24 4.59
N ILE A 100 5.07 0.77 5.33
CA ILE A 100 4.23 1.93 5.68
C ILE A 100 3.81 2.69 4.42
N VAL A 101 4.73 2.91 3.47
CA VAL A 101 4.41 3.53 2.17
C VAL A 101 3.39 2.71 1.40
N PHE A 102 3.49 1.38 1.42
CA PHE A 102 2.50 0.49 0.82
C PHE A 102 1.12 0.62 1.48
N LEU A 103 1.05 0.59 2.82
CA LEU A 103 -0.21 0.77 3.55
C LEU A 103 -0.86 2.11 3.23
N LEU A 104 -0.07 3.19 3.17
CA LEU A 104 -0.54 4.52 2.84
C LEU A 104 -1.00 4.63 1.38
N ALA A 105 -0.32 3.98 0.44
CA ALA A 105 -0.76 3.92 -0.96
C ALA A 105 -2.11 3.19 -1.09
N CYS A 106 -2.29 2.05 -0.41
CA CYS A 106 -3.56 1.33 -0.40
C CYS A 106 -4.67 2.17 0.25
N ALA A 107 -4.40 2.82 1.39
CA ALA A 107 -5.37 3.68 2.07
C ALA A 107 -5.76 4.89 1.22
N GLY A 108 -4.79 5.58 0.61
CA GLY A 108 -5.03 6.72 -0.27
C GLY A 108 -5.90 6.37 -1.46
N ILE A 109 -5.66 5.22 -2.11
CA ILE A 109 -6.46 4.76 -3.25
C ILE A 109 -7.87 4.38 -2.84
N PHE A 110 -8.01 3.69 -1.70
CA PHE A 110 -9.31 3.33 -1.17
C PHE A 110 -10.16 4.59 -0.91
N LEU A 111 -9.57 5.60 -0.27
CA LEU A 111 -10.24 6.87 0.01
C LEU A 111 -10.55 7.68 -1.26
N ALA A 112 -9.64 7.72 -2.24
CA ALA A 112 -9.79 8.55 -3.42
C ALA A 112 -10.79 7.99 -4.45
N SER A 113 -10.84 6.66 -4.60
CA SER A 113 -11.56 6.04 -5.72
C SER A 113 -12.52 4.92 -5.32
N GLY A 114 -12.37 4.34 -4.12
CA GLY A 114 -13.04 3.09 -3.77
C GLY A 114 -12.73 1.92 -4.72
N SER A 115 -11.73 2.05 -5.59
CA SER A 115 -11.48 1.08 -6.66
C SER A 115 -10.66 -0.11 -6.17
N TRP A 116 -11.36 -1.21 -5.89
CA TRP A 116 -10.74 -2.49 -5.54
C TRP A 116 -9.71 -2.95 -6.59
N VAL A 117 -9.94 -2.62 -7.87
CA VAL A 117 -9.04 -2.97 -8.97
C VAL A 117 -7.68 -2.26 -8.82
N LEU A 118 -7.67 -0.98 -8.44
CA LEU A 118 -6.42 -0.24 -8.20
C LEU A 118 -5.67 -0.79 -6.98
N ILE A 119 -6.38 -1.11 -5.90
CA ILE A 119 -5.79 -1.75 -4.71
C ILE A 119 -5.13 -3.09 -5.08
N ASN A 120 -5.78 -3.89 -5.92
CA ASN A 120 -5.26 -5.15 -6.42
C ASN A 120 -3.97 -4.96 -7.23
N MET A 121 -3.94 -3.96 -8.11
CA MET A 121 -2.78 -3.63 -8.95
C MET A 121 -1.59 -3.16 -8.09
N ILE A 122 -1.82 -2.27 -7.13
CA ILE A 122 -0.78 -1.78 -6.20
C ILE A 122 -0.21 -2.91 -5.35
N SER A 123 -1.08 -3.76 -4.82
CA SER A 123 -0.67 -4.93 -4.04
C SER A 123 0.19 -5.90 -4.86
N SER A 124 -0.15 -6.08 -6.15
CA SER A 124 0.63 -6.90 -7.07
C SER A 124 2.00 -6.27 -7.39
N ILE A 125 2.07 -4.95 -7.59
CA ILE A 125 3.34 -4.22 -7.76
C ILE A 125 4.21 -4.34 -6.51
N PHE A 126 3.61 -4.22 -5.33
CA PHE A 126 4.35 -4.36 -4.07
C PHE A 126 4.91 -5.78 -3.88
N LEU A 127 4.10 -6.80 -4.19
CA LEU A 127 4.55 -8.19 -4.21
C LEU A 127 5.70 -8.40 -5.21
N LEU A 128 5.62 -7.81 -6.41
CA LEU A 128 6.70 -7.87 -7.40
C LEU A 128 8.02 -7.37 -6.81
N LEU A 129 7.99 -6.22 -6.12
CA LEU A 129 9.18 -5.64 -5.50
C LEU A 129 9.73 -6.52 -4.35
N ILE A 130 8.85 -7.09 -3.53
CA ILE A 130 9.24 -8.06 -2.48
C ILE A 130 9.93 -9.27 -3.11
N PHE A 131 9.35 -9.85 -4.17
CA PHE A 131 9.87 -11.07 -4.79
C PHE A 131 11.16 -10.83 -5.57
N ILE A 132 11.32 -9.69 -6.25
CA ILE A 132 12.62 -9.30 -6.85
C ILE A 132 13.69 -9.26 -5.76
N ARG A 133 13.40 -8.61 -4.63
CA ARG A 133 14.36 -8.51 -3.51
C ARG A 133 14.66 -9.86 -2.87
N LEU A 134 13.65 -10.70 -2.66
CA LEU A 134 13.84 -12.07 -2.19
C LEU A 134 14.71 -12.87 -3.16
N ASN A 135 14.45 -12.79 -4.47
CA ASN A 135 15.21 -13.52 -5.48
C ASN A 135 16.69 -13.14 -5.50
N LEU A 136 17.00 -11.84 -5.36
CA LEU A 136 18.37 -11.34 -5.33
C LEU A 136 19.16 -11.78 -4.09
N LYS A 137 18.49 -11.95 -2.94
CA LYS A 137 19.16 -12.22 -1.66
C LYS A 137 19.12 -13.68 -1.19
N SER A 138 18.19 -14.46 -1.72
CA SER A 138 17.95 -15.82 -1.24
C SER A 138 18.66 -16.87 -2.10
N VAL A 139 18.82 -18.06 -1.53
CA VAL A 139 19.45 -19.23 -2.16
C VAL A 139 18.53 -20.44 -2.05
N GLY A 140 18.75 -21.44 -2.91
CA GLY A 140 17.99 -22.69 -2.90
C GLY A 140 16.51 -22.50 -3.21
N GLU A 141 15.63 -23.14 -2.41
CA GLU A 141 14.19 -23.16 -2.70
C GLU A 141 13.52 -21.78 -2.55
N ILE A 142 14.00 -20.90 -1.66
CA ILE A 142 13.44 -19.55 -1.52
C ILE A 142 13.67 -18.76 -2.81
N LYS A 143 14.82 -18.92 -3.48
CA LYS A 143 15.10 -18.23 -4.74
C LYS A 143 14.15 -18.66 -5.85
N LYS A 144 13.84 -19.95 -5.91
CA LYS A 144 12.84 -20.52 -6.84
C LYS A 144 11.44 -20.01 -6.54
N ALA A 145 11.03 -20.03 -5.27
CA ALA A 145 9.75 -19.49 -4.84
C ALA A 145 9.63 -17.99 -5.18
N ALA A 146 10.70 -17.22 -4.98
CA ALA A 146 10.74 -15.81 -5.31
C ALA A 146 10.66 -15.57 -6.82
N LEU A 147 11.32 -16.37 -7.64
CA LEU A 147 11.20 -16.28 -9.11
C LEU A 147 9.75 -16.51 -9.56
N LEU A 148 9.08 -17.54 -9.03
CA LEU A 148 7.66 -17.78 -9.30
C LEU A 148 6.78 -16.65 -8.78
N GLY A 149 7.11 -16.05 -7.64
CA GLY A 149 6.44 -14.87 -7.12
C GLY A 149 6.56 -13.63 -8.03
N ILE A 150 7.69 -13.46 -8.74
CA ILE A 150 7.85 -12.42 -9.76
C ILE A 150 6.86 -12.67 -10.91
N PHE A 151 6.82 -13.89 -11.44
CA PHE A 151 5.89 -14.27 -12.52
C PHE A 151 4.43 -14.10 -12.11
N TYR A 152 4.09 -14.53 -10.88
CA TYR A 152 2.77 -14.30 -10.29
C TYR A 152 2.37 -12.83 -10.32
N SER A 153 3.27 -11.97 -9.85
CA SER A 153 2.99 -10.55 -9.66
C SER A 153 2.83 -9.85 -11.02
N LEU A 154 3.71 -10.16 -11.99
CA LEU A 154 3.60 -9.63 -13.36
C LEU A 154 2.31 -10.08 -14.03
N LEU A 155 1.96 -11.36 -13.95
CA LEU A 155 0.74 -11.89 -14.55
C LEU A 155 -0.50 -11.29 -13.89
N SER A 156 -0.49 -11.09 -12.57
CA SER A 156 -1.57 -10.43 -11.83
C SER A 156 -1.76 -8.99 -12.27
N ILE A 157 -0.68 -8.22 -12.46
CA ILE A 157 -0.76 -6.84 -12.97
C ILE A 157 -1.37 -6.82 -14.38
N ILE A 158 -0.88 -7.68 -15.28
CA ILE A 158 -1.34 -7.76 -16.67
C ILE A 158 -2.83 -8.13 -16.72
N LEU A 159 -3.25 -9.17 -16.01
CA LEU A 159 -4.65 -9.61 -16.00
C LEU A 159 -5.57 -8.58 -15.33
N THR A 160 -5.12 -7.93 -14.26
CA THR A 160 -5.88 -6.84 -13.61
C THR A 160 -6.10 -5.70 -14.59
N TYR A 161 -5.06 -5.28 -15.32
CA TYR A 161 -5.16 -4.25 -16.35
C TYR A 161 -6.18 -4.62 -17.44
N PHE A 162 -6.07 -5.83 -18.01
CA PHE A 162 -7.01 -6.29 -19.05
C PHE A 162 -8.44 -6.46 -18.53
N SER A 163 -8.63 -6.82 -17.26
CA SER A 163 -9.96 -6.94 -16.64
C SER A 163 -10.72 -5.62 -16.51
N ILE A 164 -10.00 -4.48 -16.55
CA ILE A 164 -10.62 -3.14 -16.60
C ILE A 164 -11.32 -2.97 -17.94
N SER A 165 -10.67 -3.35 -19.04
CA SER A 165 -11.15 -3.13 -20.39
C SER A 165 -12.14 -4.19 -20.88
N ASN A 166 -12.03 -5.43 -20.39
CA ASN A 166 -12.88 -6.52 -20.86
C ASN A 166 -13.07 -7.60 -19.79
N GLU A 167 -14.33 -7.85 -19.44
CA GLU A 167 -14.71 -8.82 -18.40
C GLU A 167 -14.32 -10.25 -18.73
N LYS A 168 -14.14 -10.61 -20.01
CA LYS A 168 -13.72 -11.97 -20.41
C LYS A 168 -12.39 -12.35 -19.77
N TYR A 169 -11.51 -11.39 -19.49
CA TYR A 169 -10.22 -11.67 -18.85
C TYR A 169 -10.33 -12.11 -17.39
N THR A 170 -11.46 -11.88 -16.72
CA THR A 170 -11.70 -12.42 -15.37
C THR A 170 -11.72 -13.94 -15.35
N SER A 171 -12.06 -14.59 -16.48
CA SER A 171 -12.04 -16.04 -16.61
C SER A 171 -10.64 -16.64 -16.51
N PHE A 172 -9.60 -15.83 -16.75
CA PHE A 172 -8.19 -16.21 -16.63
C PHE A 172 -7.60 -15.93 -15.25
N GLY A 173 -8.41 -15.45 -14.29
CA GLY A 173 -7.96 -15.05 -12.95
C GLY A 173 -7.31 -16.17 -12.13
N PHE A 174 -7.50 -17.44 -12.49
CA PHE A 174 -6.88 -18.58 -11.78
C PHE A 174 -5.39 -18.78 -12.12
N PHE A 175 -4.92 -18.30 -13.27
CA PHE A 175 -3.55 -18.56 -13.73
C PHE A 175 -2.44 -18.00 -12.81
N PRO A 176 -2.53 -16.76 -12.30
CA PRO A 176 -1.58 -16.30 -11.30
C PRO A 176 -1.53 -17.24 -10.10
N TYR A 177 -2.69 -17.62 -9.55
CA TYR A 177 -2.73 -18.47 -8.37
C TYR A 177 -2.17 -19.87 -8.60
N LEU A 178 -2.25 -20.40 -9.82
CA LEU A 178 -1.55 -21.63 -10.19
C LEU A 178 -0.02 -21.48 -10.05
N ILE A 179 0.54 -20.33 -10.46
CA ILE A 179 1.96 -20.01 -10.26
C ILE A 179 2.29 -19.87 -8.76
N MET A 180 1.42 -19.20 -8.00
CA MET A 180 1.57 -19.03 -6.56
C MET A 180 1.55 -20.38 -5.82
N MET A 181 0.75 -21.35 -6.27
CA MET A 181 0.75 -22.71 -5.73
C MET A 181 2.13 -23.36 -5.79
N PHE A 182 2.83 -23.23 -6.92
CA PHE A 182 4.21 -23.73 -7.03
C PHE A 182 5.17 -22.94 -6.12
N ALA A 183 4.99 -21.62 -5.97
CA ALA A 183 5.79 -20.83 -5.03
C ALA A 183 5.60 -21.32 -3.58
N PHE A 184 4.36 -21.58 -3.16
CA PHE A 184 4.03 -22.15 -1.85
C PHE A 184 4.63 -23.54 -1.65
N TYR A 185 4.62 -24.38 -2.69
CA TYR A 185 5.28 -25.69 -2.64
C TYR A 185 6.78 -25.57 -2.33
N PHE A 186 7.50 -24.64 -2.97
CA PHE A 186 8.92 -24.41 -2.67
C PHE A 186 9.16 -23.82 -1.27
N PHE A 187 8.29 -22.93 -0.79
CA PHE A 187 8.32 -22.48 0.61
C PHE A 187 8.13 -23.65 1.58
N MET A 188 7.20 -24.56 1.29
CA MET A 188 6.97 -25.77 2.08
C MET A 188 8.22 -26.65 2.14
N LEU A 189 8.87 -26.91 1.00
CA LEU A 189 10.14 -27.65 0.97
C LEU A 189 11.24 -26.98 1.81
N HIS A 190 11.33 -25.65 1.78
CA HIS A 190 12.28 -24.91 2.61
C HIS A 190 11.98 -25.06 4.11
N THR A 191 10.72 -24.99 4.52
CA THR A 191 10.33 -25.13 5.94
C THR A 191 10.68 -26.52 6.51
N ARG A 192 10.65 -27.58 5.69
CA ARG A 192 11.13 -28.91 6.09
C ARG A 192 12.63 -28.93 6.37
N LYS A 193 13.43 -28.22 5.57
CA LYS A 193 14.89 -28.13 5.75
C LYS A 193 15.28 -27.29 6.97
N CYS A 194 14.47 -26.29 7.35
CA CYS A 194 14.69 -25.47 8.55
C CYS A 194 14.75 -26.28 9.87
N GLN A 195 14.28 -27.53 9.87
CA GLN A 195 14.37 -28.41 11.05
C GLN A 195 15.82 -28.78 11.41
N LYS A 196 16.78 -28.65 10.48
CA LYS A 196 18.16 -29.16 10.65
C LYS A 196 19.22 -28.10 10.95
N ILE A 197 18.90 -26.80 10.90
CA ILE A 197 19.90 -25.74 11.04
C ILE A 197 19.67 -25.00 12.35
N ASP A 198 20.49 -25.25 13.36
CA ASP A 198 20.59 -24.43 14.56
C ASP A 198 21.35 -23.15 14.21
N VAL A 199 20.60 -22.11 13.83
CA VAL A 199 21.19 -20.77 13.70
C VAL A 199 20.96 -20.02 15.01
N ASN A 200 22.03 -19.92 15.79
CA ASN A 200 22.08 -19.15 17.02
C ASN A 200 22.11 -17.65 16.69
N TYR A 201 20.99 -17.11 16.21
CA TYR A 201 20.82 -15.67 16.06
C TYR A 201 20.60 -15.07 17.45
N LYS A 202 21.57 -14.29 17.94
CA LYS A 202 21.37 -13.35 19.07
C LYS A 202 20.19 -12.44 18.70
N LYS A 203 19.02 -12.73 19.28
CA LYS A 203 17.83 -11.91 19.14
C LYS A 203 18.04 -10.62 19.92
N GLU A 204 18.27 -9.51 19.24
CA GLU A 204 17.76 -8.24 19.76
C GLU A 204 16.23 -8.36 19.82
N GLY A 205 15.66 -8.08 20.99
CA GLY A 205 14.25 -8.29 21.30
C GLY A 205 13.34 -7.67 20.24
N PHE A 206 12.62 -8.51 19.51
CA PHE A 206 11.62 -8.08 18.55
C PHE A 206 10.31 -7.80 19.28
N PHE A 207 9.93 -6.52 19.40
CA PHE A 207 8.60 -6.13 19.89
C PHE A 207 7.67 -5.82 18.70
N PRO A 208 6.83 -6.78 18.24
CA PRO A 208 5.85 -6.52 17.18
C PRO A 208 4.89 -5.39 17.56
N LEU A 209 4.63 -5.20 18.86
CA LEU A 209 3.82 -4.11 19.39
C LEU A 209 4.41 -2.73 19.06
N GLU A 210 5.74 -2.57 19.10
CA GLU A 210 6.39 -1.30 18.75
C GLU A 210 6.24 -0.98 17.26
N VAL A 211 6.32 -1.99 16.41
CA VAL A 211 6.10 -1.81 14.96
C VAL A 211 4.67 -1.37 14.70
N VAL A 212 3.68 -2.00 15.36
CA VAL A 212 2.28 -1.62 15.23
C VAL A 212 2.04 -0.21 15.74
N LYS A 213 2.52 0.12 16.95
CA LYS A 213 2.42 1.48 17.52
C LYS A 213 3.04 2.53 16.59
N PHE A 214 4.23 2.26 16.06
CA PHE A 214 4.92 3.17 15.16
C PHE A 214 4.19 3.34 13.83
N SER A 215 3.71 2.25 13.22
CA SER A 215 2.91 2.32 11.99
C SER A 215 1.62 3.10 12.21
N LEU A 216 0.91 2.87 13.31
CA LEU A 216 -0.30 3.61 13.67
C LEU A 216 -0.01 5.11 13.84
N PHE A 217 1.10 5.45 14.51
CA PHE A 217 1.54 6.84 14.65
C PHE A 217 1.78 7.49 13.29
N ILE A 218 2.58 6.87 12.41
CA ILE A 218 2.87 7.45 11.09
C ILE A 218 1.61 7.56 10.23
N ILE A 219 0.74 6.54 10.24
CA ILE A 219 -0.52 6.59 9.49
C ILE A 219 -1.40 7.73 9.99
N THR A 220 -1.61 7.83 11.30
CA THR A 220 -2.42 8.89 11.91
C THR A 220 -1.85 10.26 11.58
N PHE A 221 -0.53 10.40 11.68
CA PHE A 221 0.17 11.65 11.38
C PHE A 221 0.03 12.04 9.90
N VAL A 222 0.21 11.12 8.97
CA VAL A 222 0.03 11.38 7.52
C VAL A 222 -1.42 11.72 7.19
N VAL A 223 -2.39 11.05 7.81
CA VAL A 223 -3.83 11.38 7.65
C VAL A 223 -4.12 12.78 8.17
N PHE A 224 -3.57 13.16 9.33
CA PHE A 224 -3.72 14.50 9.87
C PHE A 224 -3.13 15.56 8.92
N ILE A 225 -1.93 15.32 8.38
CA ILE A 225 -1.31 16.21 7.38
C ILE A 225 -2.18 16.31 6.13
N MET A 226 -2.72 15.19 5.64
CA MET A 226 -3.59 15.16 4.47
C MET A 226 -4.81 16.05 4.67
N PHE A 227 -5.55 15.89 5.78
CA PHE A 227 -6.72 16.73 6.08
C PHE A 227 -6.34 18.20 6.29
N GLY A 228 -5.20 18.47 6.95
CA GLY A 228 -4.66 19.82 7.07
C GLY A 228 -4.40 20.44 5.69
N THR A 229 -3.80 19.70 4.77
CA THR A 229 -3.54 20.17 3.39
C THR A 229 -4.82 20.41 2.61
N ILE A 230 -5.84 19.56 2.73
CA ILE A 230 -7.17 19.81 2.14
C ILE A 230 -7.74 21.13 2.66
N ALA A 231 -7.74 21.34 3.98
CA ALA A 231 -8.27 22.56 4.56
C ALA A 231 -7.50 23.81 4.08
N MET A 232 -6.17 23.71 3.97
CA MET A 232 -5.33 24.78 3.42
C MET A 232 -5.58 25.01 1.93
N HIS A 233 -5.84 23.97 1.14
CA HIS A 233 -6.19 24.08 -0.27
C HIS A 233 -7.49 24.88 -0.45
N GLU A 234 -8.54 24.49 0.25
CA GLU A 234 -9.83 25.20 0.19
C GLU A 234 -9.72 26.64 0.72
N MET A 235 -8.97 26.84 1.81
CA MET A 235 -8.69 28.18 2.32
C MET A 235 -7.94 29.05 1.29
N GLY A 236 -7.11 28.45 0.43
CA GLY A 236 -6.43 29.16 -0.65
C GLY A 236 -7.41 29.75 -1.66
N HIS A 237 -8.41 28.98 -2.09
CA HIS A 237 -9.48 29.51 -2.93
C HIS A 237 -10.25 30.65 -2.24
N ALA A 238 -10.56 30.51 -0.96
CA ALA A 238 -11.25 31.53 -0.18
C ALA A 238 -10.44 32.83 -0.04
N VAL A 239 -9.13 32.74 0.21
CA VAL A 239 -8.24 33.90 0.29
C VAL A 239 -8.20 34.64 -1.04
N PHE A 240 -8.02 33.92 -2.15
CA PHE A 240 -8.01 34.56 -3.47
C PHE A 240 -9.38 35.11 -3.86
N ALA A 241 -10.48 34.45 -3.48
CA ALA A 241 -11.84 34.99 -3.65
C ALA A 241 -12.02 36.31 -2.89
N SER A 242 -11.62 36.34 -1.62
CA SER A 242 -11.68 37.55 -0.78
C SER A 242 -10.85 38.70 -1.36
N LEU A 243 -9.64 38.42 -1.86
CA LEU A 243 -8.76 39.43 -2.47
C LEU A 243 -9.35 40.04 -3.75
N ASN A 244 -10.23 39.31 -4.45
CA ASN A 244 -10.94 39.78 -5.64
C ASN A 244 -12.35 40.34 -5.31
N GLY A 245 -12.69 40.51 -4.03
CA GLY A 245 -13.99 41.04 -3.62
C GLY A 245 -15.17 40.07 -3.82
N CYS A 246 -14.90 38.78 -4.03
CA CYS A 246 -15.94 37.77 -4.20
C CYS A 246 -16.48 37.28 -2.85
N LYS A 247 -17.75 36.86 -2.84
CA LYS A 247 -18.31 36.10 -1.72
C LYS A 247 -17.86 34.65 -1.82
N TYR A 248 -17.59 34.02 -0.68
CA TYR A 248 -17.16 32.63 -0.65
C TYR A 248 -17.75 31.88 0.55
N GLU A 249 -17.91 30.57 0.38
CA GLU A 249 -18.29 29.63 1.43
C GLU A 249 -17.38 28.40 1.36
N VAL A 250 -16.60 28.17 2.41
CA VAL A 250 -15.72 27.00 2.52
C VAL A 250 -16.49 25.87 3.20
N THR A 251 -16.69 24.77 2.50
CA THR A 251 -17.29 23.55 3.05
C THR A 251 -16.21 22.48 3.19
N LEU A 252 -15.68 22.30 4.40
CA LEU A 252 -14.68 21.26 4.68
C LEU A 252 -15.31 19.86 4.86
N TYR A 253 -16.53 19.81 5.40
CA TYR A 253 -17.24 18.56 5.62
C TYR A 253 -18.73 18.74 5.33
N LYS A 254 -19.23 17.97 4.37
CA LYS A 254 -20.66 17.83 4.08
C LYS A 254 -20.93 16.38 3.70
N GLN A 255 -21.97 15.79 4.28
CA GLN A 255 -22.30 14.39 4.06
C GLN A 255 -22.44 14.11 2.56
N HIS A 256 -21.73 13.09 2.06
CA HIS A 256 -21.69 12.68 0.64
C HIS A 256 -21.11 13.69 -0.37
N HIS A 257 -20.44 14.75 0.09
CA HIS A 257 -19.79 15.70 -0.81
C HIS A 257 -18.30 15.85 -0.46
N SER A 258 -17.49 16.04 -1.50
CA SER A 258 -16.08 16.39 -1.31
C SER A 258 -15.95 17.80 -0.71
N PRO A 259 -14.85 18.06 0.03
CA PRO A 259 -14.47 19.42 0.40
C PRO A 259 -14.48 20.32 -0.83
N LYS A 260 -14.98 21.54 -0.66
CA LYS A 260 -15.03 22.54 -1.73
C LYS A 260 -15.20 23.95 -1.20
N THR A 261 -14.79 24.92 -2.00
CA THR A 261 -15.04 26.34 -1.79
C THR A 261 -15.98 26.84 -2.87
N SER A 262 -17.18 27.28 -2.48
CA SER A 262 -18.15 27.87 -3.39
C SER A 262 -17.86 29.37 -3.47
N VAL A 263 -17.66 29.91 -4.67
CA VAL A 263 -17.30 31.32 -4.89
C VAL A 263 -18.35 31.98 -5.79
N THR A 264 -18.78 33.18 -5.42
CA THR A 264 -19.70 34.02 -6.20
C THR A 264 -19.03 35.37 -6.46
N CYS A 265 -18.69 35.62 -7.72
CA CYS A 265 -18.02 36.83 -8.20
C CYS A 265 -18.89 37.57 -9.23
N SER A 266 -18.59 38.85 -9.50
CA SER A 266 -19.09 39.55 -10.69
C SER A 266 -18.48 38.98 -11.96
N GLU A 267 -19.17 39.12 -13.11
CA GLU A 267 -18.77 38.52 -14.40
C GLU A 267 -17.37 38.95 -14.87
N ASP A 268 -16.89 40.12 -14.46
CA ASP A 268 -15.59 40.67 -14.85
C ASP A 268 -14.38 40.08 -14.09
N THR A 269 -14.61 39.19 -13.11
CA THR A 269 -13.53 38.71 -12.24
C THR A 269 -12.70 37.62 -12.92
N ALA A 270 -11.37 37.77 -12.92
CA ALA A 270 -10.46 36.77 -13.47
C ALA A 270 -10.59 35.43 -12.72
N GLN A 271 -11.04 34.38 -13.42
CA GLN A 271 -11.24 33.05 -12.83
C GLN A 271 -9.93 32.29 -12.57
N LYS A 272 -8.87 32.57 -13.31
CA LYS A 272 -7.60 31.81 -13.22
C LYS A 272 -6.90 31.95 -11.86
N PRO A 273 -6.75 33.15 -11.26
CA PRO A 273 -6.18 33.29 -9.91
C PRO A 273 -6.99 32.55 -8.84
N LEU A 274 -8.32 32.51 -8.97
CA LEU A 274 -9.19 31.79 -8.04
C LEU A 274 -8.90 30.29 -8.08
N LEU A 275 -8.81 29.70 -9.27
CA LEU A 275 -8.47 28.29 -9.47
C LEU A 275 -7.06 27.95 -8.98
N ALA A 276 -6.10 28.86 -9.14
CA ALA A 276 -4.73 28.63 -8.67
C ALA A 276 -4.57 28.76 -7.14
N GLY A 277 -5.52 29.40 -6.45
CA GLY A 277 -5.39 29.80 -5.05
C GLY A 277 -5.09 28.63 -4.09
N GLY A 278 -5.78 27.49 -4.24
CA GLY A 278 -5.55 26.33 -3.38
C GLY A 278 -4.16 25.73 -3.51
N PHE A 279 -3.69 25.53 -4.74
CA PHE A 279 -2.34 25.03 -5.02
C PHE A 279 -1.26 26.02 -4.55
N LEU A 280 -1.46 27.33 -4.79
CA LEU A 280 -0.49 28.35 -4.40
C LEU A 280 -0.33 28.44 -2.88
N LEU A 281 -1.42 28.40 -2.12
CA LEU A 281 -1.36 28.48 -0.66
C LEU A 281 -0.68 27.24 -0.05
N THR A 282 -1.07 26.03 -0.49
CA THR A 282 -0.45 24.79 -0.01
C THR A 282 1.05 24.72 -0.36
N THR A 283 1.42 25.19 -1.55
CA THR A 283 2.83 25.28 -1.98
C THR A 283 3.62 26.30 -1.15
N LEU A 284 3.05 27.47 -0.88
CA LEU A 284 3.68 28.48 -0.03
C LEU A 284 3.95 27.94 1.38
N ILE A 285 2.97 27.27 1.99
CA ILE A 285 3.12 26.67 3.32
C ILE A 285 4.18 25.57 3.29
N ALA A 286 4.19 24.72 2.27
CA ALA A 286 5.24 23.74 2.11
C ALA A 286 6.64 24.39 2.03
N PHE A 287 6.80 25.49 1.27
CA PHE A 287 8.07 26.20 1.22
C PHE A 287 8.48 26.79 2.57
N ILE A 288 7.55 27.37 3.34
CA ILE A 288 7.82 27.85 4.69
C ILE A 288 8.40 26.71 5.54
N PHE A 289 7.78 25.54 5.54
CA PHE A 289 8.25 24.38 6.30
C PHE A 289 9.60 23.84 5.78
N LEU A 290 9.82 23.88 4.47
CA LEU A 290 11.07 23.44 3.84
C LEU A 290 12.27 24.30 4.30
N PHE A 291 12.08 25.61 4.42
CA PHE A 291 13.14 26.55 4.78
C PHE A 291 13.27 26.76 6.30
N ALA A 292 12.17 26.70 7.05
CA ALA A 292 12.17 27.03 8.48
C ALA A 292 12.71 25.91 9.39
N GLY A 293 12.67 24.64 8.95
CA GLY A 293 12.94 23.54 9.86
C GLY A 293 14.04 22.57 9.46
N GLU A 294 14.33 21.66 10.40
CA GLU A 294 15.33 20.62 10.24
C GLU A 294 14.80 19.41 9.45
N SER A 295 15.47 18.25 9.57
CA SER A 295 15.14 17.03 8.83
C SER A 295 13.66 16.66 8.92
N PHE A 296 13.05 16.69 10.10
CA PHE A 296 11.64 16.34 10.27
C PHE A 296 10.71 17.28 9.50
N THR A 297 10.87 18.60 9.68
CA THR A 297 10.04 19.63 9.04
C THR A 297 10.22 19.65 7.53
N LYS A 298 11.42 19.39 7.01
CA LYS A 298 11.69 19.23 5.58
C LYS A 298 10.98 18.02 4.98
N ASN A 299 10.89 16.92 5.73
CA ASN A 299 10.15 15.74 5.28
C ASN A 299 8.64 15.98 5.32
N LEU A 300 8.17 16.73 6.32
CA LEU A 300 6.79 17.20 6.40
C LEU A 300 6.41 18.12 5.23
N SER A 301 7.27 19.07 4.84
CA SER A 301 6.99 19.95 3.70
C SER A 301 6.84 19.20 2.38
N MET A 302 7.65 18.17 2.15
CA MET A 302 7.51 17.29 0.99
C MET A 302 6.12 16.64 0.92
N ILE A 303 5.59 16.20 2.06
CA ILE A 303 4.25 15.58 2.14
C ILE A 303 3.16 16.62 1.89
N ILE A 304 3.25 17.81 2.51
CA ILE A 304 2.29 18.91 2.30
C ILE A 304 2.24 19.31 0.83
N PHE A 305 3.40 19.58 0.22
CA PHE A 305 3.51 19.96 -1.19
C PHE A 305 2.85 18.92 -2.11
N SER A 306 3.13 17.64 -1.86
CA SER A 306 2.64 16.56 -2.70
C SER A 306 1.14 16.34 -2.58
N PHE A 307 0.59 16.44 -1.36
CA PHE A 307 -0.87 16.42 -1.19
C PHE A 307 -1.52 17.65 -1.84
N GLY A 308 -0.91 18.83 -1.73
CA GLY A 308 -1.39 20.04 -2.41
C GLY A 308 -1.46 19.86 -3.93
N LEU A 309 -0.44 19.21 -4.51
CA LEU A 309 -0.43 18.88 -5.94
C LEU A 309 -1.56 17.90 -6.33
N ILE A 310 -1.79 16.84 -5.53
CA ILE A 310 -2.87 15.86 -5.77
C ILE A 310 -4.25 16.52 -5.67
N PHE A 311 -4.47 17.37 -4.66
CA PHE A 311 -5.77 18.04 -4.49
C PHE A 311 -6.04 19.12 -5.54
N ALA A 312 -4.99 19.67 -6.15
CA ALA A 312 -5.12 20.64 -7.24
C ALA A 312 -5.51 20.03 -8.60
N ASN A 313 -5.71 18.72 -8.72
CA ASN A 313 -5.98 18.08 -10.03
C ASN A 313 -7.20 18.64 -10.77
N ALA A 314 -8.30 18.88 -10.06
CA ALA A 314 -9.50 19.47 -10.66
C ALA A 314 -9.27 20.91 -11.10
N ASP A 315 -8.49 21.67 -10.32
CA ASP A 315 -8.13 23.05 -10.64
C ASP A 315 -7.19 23.13 -11.83
N LEU A 316 -6.17 22.25 -11.89
CA LEU A 316 -5.25 22.16 -13.02
C LEU A 316 -5.97 21.79 -14.31
N ALA A 317 -6.93 20.86 -14.25
CA ALA A 317 -7.76 20.54 -15.41
C ALA A 317 -8.56 21.77 -15.88
N SER A 318 -9.16 22.51 -14.93
CA SER A 318 -9.90 23.75 -15.20
C SER A 318 -9.00 24.87 -15.74
N LEU A 319 -7.73 24.88 -15.38
CA LEU A 319 -6.71 25.80 -15.91
C LEU A 319 -6.21 25.40 -17.32
N GLY A 320 -6.67 24.27 -17.87
CA GLY A 320 -6.36 23.81 -19.22
C GLY A 320 -5.21 22.80 -19.30
N PHE A 321 -4.75 22.24 -18.19
CA PHE A 321 -3.74 21.17 -18.22
C PHE A 321 -4.33 19.88 -18.80
N SER A 322 -3.56 19.18 -19.62
CA SER A 322 -3.99 17.90 -20.19
C SER A 322 -4.01 16.80 -19.11
N ARG A 323 -4.90 15.81 -19.25
CA ARG A 323 -4.98 14.67 -18.31
C ARG A 323 -3.66 13.91 -18.17
N SER A 324 -2.90 13.79 -19.25
CA SER A 324 -1.59 13.13 -19.22
C SER A 324 -0.59 13.86 -18.33
N VAL A 325 -0.59 15.21 -18.34
CA VAL A 325 0.26 16.01 -17.45
C VAL A 325 -0.18 15.86 -16.00
N ILE A 326 -1.49 15.88 -15.74
CA ILE A 326 -2.04 15.70 -14.40
C ILE A 326 -1.65 14.33 -13.83
N TYR A 327 -1.82 13.25 -14.59
CA TYR A 327 -1.40 11.91 -14.15
C TYR A 327 0.10 11.78 -13.91
N PHE A 328 0.92 12.48 -14.71
CA PHE A 328 2.36 12.54 -14.47
C PHE A 328 2.68 13.27 -13.16
N LEU A 329 2.03 14.40 -12.89
CA LEU A 329 2.17 15.15 -11.64
C LEU A 329 1.74 14.34 -10.42
N ASP A 330 0.64 13.59 -10.52
CA ASP A 330 0.20 12.65 -9.48
C ASP A 330 1.23 11.58 -9.19
N ALA A 331 1.81 10.97 -10.23
CA ALA A 331 2.86 9.96 -10.07
C ALA A 331 4.09 10.55 -9.36
N CYS A 332 4.50 11.77 -9.74
CA CYS A 332 5.57 12.50 -9.05
C CYS A 332 5.20 12.78 -7.59
N ALA A 333 3.98 13.25 -7.31
CA ALA A 333 3.49 13.53 -5.96
C ALA A 333 3.56 12.27 -5.08
N LEU A 334 3.11 11.11 -5.57
CA LEU A 334 3.15 9.85 -4.84
C LEU A 334 4.60 9.42 -4.50
N ILE A 335 5.54 9.63 -5.42
CA ILE A 335 6.97 9.37 -5.16
C ILE A 335 7.52 10.29 -4.07
N ILE A 336 7.17 11.59 -4.11
CA ILE A 336 7.60 12.58 -3.13
C ILE A 336 6.97 12.29 -1.75
N ILE A 337 5.68 11.92 -1.68
CA ILE A 337 5.02 11.44 -0.45
C ILE A 337 5.80 10.26 0.15
N GLY A 338 6.12 9.26 -0.66
CA GLY A 338 6.89 8.10 -0.22
C GLY A 338 8.26 8.49 0.35
N LYS A 339 8.98 9.41 -0.30
CA LYS A 339 10.25 9.96 0.21
C LYS A 339 10.07 10.75 1.51
N GLY A 340 9.05 11.59 1.60
CA GLY A 340 8.73 12.37 2.80
C GLY A 340 8.42 11.47 4.00
N ILE A 341 7.57 10.45 3.82
CA ILE A 341 7.27 9.45 4.86
C ILE A 341 8.54 8.71 5.27
N HIS A 342 9.38 8.29 4.31
CA HIS A 342 10.64 7.64 4.61
C HIS A 342 11.56 8.51 5.45
N GLY A 343 11.69 9.78 5.08
CA GLY A 343 12.46 10.75 5.83
C GLY A 343 11.91 10.97 7.24
N LEU A 344 10.59 11.11 7.40
CA LEU A 344 9.95 11.24 8.73
C LEU A 344 10.29 10.05 9.63
N ILE A 345 10.23 8.84 9.08
CA ILE A 345 10.55 7.62 9.84
C ILE A 345 12.02 7.62 10.27
N ILE A 346 12.94 7.99 9.38
CA ILE A 346 14.37 8.08 9.72
C ILE A 346 14.62 9.13 10.79
N SER A 347 14.04 10.32 10.66
CA SER A 347 14.16 11.39 11.65
C SER A 347 13.68 10.92 13.02
N TYR A 348 12.48 10.33 13.08
CA TYR A 348 11.94 9.80 14.32
C TYR A 348 12.84 8.72 14.96
N VAL A 349 13.32 7.76 14.17
CA VAL A 349 14.20 6.68 14.68
C VAL A 349 15.53 7.24 15.17
N LYS A 350 16.07 8.27 14.50
CA LYS A 350 17.31 8.93 14.91
C LYS A 350 17.15 9.67 16.23
N ASP A 351 16.05 10.41 16.39
CA ASP A 351 15.75 11.16 17.61
C ASP A 351 15.49 10.22 18.78
N TYR A 352 14.74 9.14 18.56
CA TYR A 352 14.55 8.06 19.53
C TYR A 352 15.90 7.46 19.96
N LYS A 353 16.80 7.12 19.03
CA LYS A 353 18.13 6.58 19.41
C LYS A 353 18.97 7.56 20.25
N LYS A 354 18.85 8.86 19.98
CA LYS A 354 19.57 9.92 20.70
C LYS A 354 19.04 10.06 22.13
N GLU A 355 17.72 10.05 22.30
CA GLU A 355 17.07 10.20 23.60
C GLU A 355 17.38 9.04 24.56
N TYR A 356 17.48 7.82 24.03
CA TYR A 356 17.77 6.62 24.84
C TYR A 356 19.27 6.29 24.96
N ASN A 357 20.17 7.17 24.51
CA ASN A 357 21.63 7.04 24.64
C ASN A 357 22.17 5.64 24.25
N ILE A 358 21.58 5.02 23.22
CA ILE A 358 21.97 3.68 22.74
C ILE A 358 23.23 3.80 21.87
N THR A 359 24.24 4.52 22.35
CA THR A 359 25.48 4.75 21.62
C THR A 359 26.66 3.92 22.11
N ASN A 360 26.68 3.34 23.33
CA ASN A 360 27.80 2.48 23.76
C ASN A 360 27.46 1.57 24.95
N VAL A 361 26.71 0.47 24.74
CA VAL A 361 26.63 -0.63 25.75
C VAL A 361 27.32 -1.92 25.26
N CYS A 362 28.02 -1.88 24.11
CA CYS A 362 28.87 -2.99 23.64
C CYS A 362 30.32 -2.53 23.39
N LYS A 363 30.90 -1.84 24.37
CA LYS A 363 32.35 -1.83 24.61
C LYS A 363 32.59 -2.17 26.08
N ALA A 364 32.46 -3.46 26.40
CA ALA A 364 33.05 -4.09 27.57
C ALA A 364 33.29 -5.57 27.20
#